data_AF-A0A0D1ZLC6-F1
#
_entry.id   AF-A0A0D1ZLC6-F1
#
_cell.length_a   1.000
_cell.length_b   1.000
_cell.length_c   1.000
_cell.angle_alpha   90.00
_cell.angle_beta   90.00
_cell.angle_gamma   90.00
#
_symmetry.space_group_name_H-M   'P 1'
#
loop_
_entity.id
_entity.type
_entity.pdbx_description
1 polymer ?
#
loop_
_entity_poly.entity_id
_entity_poly.type
_entity_poly.pdbx_seq_one_letter_code
_entity_poly.pdbx_strand_id
1 'polypeptide(L)'
;MQSCKPPAVFSLRSVVRLPNLSLPLQSPSPFVLLLLHHRASYDPVCPRGTYSISSLHGPTSSRSISPTPSSPWIPKKWKRFASSRRWTDRQGKDQFARAAKVQGLKSRAAFKLLQINDKYKLFKPGMTVVDLGFAPGSWSQVAVDLTKPRGRVLGVDLIPVQPPKGVSTIQGNFLSPDIQADIKSFLRDPDRGRLRQSLLLGAVPTSSDDQMKIEETETGYLERQHSSSQNSDLDSSSDSNSNSEMEKQHADKTVDVVLSDMLMNTSGNAFRDHAGSMDLCRSALYFSYETLKIGGHFVCKFYQGAEDKALEKSLKAMFHKVHREKPESSRSESKEAYFVGIKRLAKVDKEAVFKE
;
A
#
# COMPACT_ATOMS: atom_id res chain seq x y z
N MET A 1 31.80 -18.54 45.78
CA MET A 1 31.07 -19.16 44.66
C MET A 1 29.62 -18.70 44.76
N GLN A 2 28.95 -18.00 43.85
CA GLN A 2 29.22 -17.44 42.52
C GLN A 2 28.67 -16.00 42.52
N SER A 3 29.42 -15.07 41.91
CA SER A 3 29.08 -13.66 41.78
C SER A 3 28.25 -13.41 40.52
N CYS A 4 27.11 -12.73 40.66
CA CYS A 4 26.31 -12.21 39.56
C CYS A 4 27.08 -11.11 38.81
N LYS A 5 27.13 -11.19 37.46
CA LYS A 5 27.68 -10.16 36.58
C LYS A 5 26.58 -9.14 36.18
N PRO A 6 26.88 -7.83 36.14
CA PRO A 6 25.99 -6.82 35.55
C PRO A 6 26.11 -6.77 34.00
N PRO A 7 25.11 -6.23 33.29
CA PRO A 7 25.09 -6.19 31.83
C PRO A 7 26.04 -5.14 31.25
N ALA A 8 26.57 -5.46 30.07
CA ALA A 8 27.57 -4.68 29.35
C ALA A 8 27.04 -3.34 28.82
N VAL A 9 27.82 -2.28 29.08
CA VAL A 9 27.66 -0.95 28.51
C VAL A 9 28.31 -0.93 27.11
N PHE A 10 27.54 -0.67 26.06
CA PHE A 10 28.08 -0.46 24.72
C PHE A 10 28.68 0.94 24.60
N SER A 11 30.00 0.97 24.45
CA SER A 11 30.81 2.16 24.18
C SER A 11 30.80 2.47 22.68
N LEU A 12 30.18 3.58 22.29
CA LEU A 12 30.29 4.16 20.95
C LEU A 12 31.59 4.95 20.85
N ARG A 13 32.64 4.31 20.30
CA ARG A 13 33.81 5.01 19.76
C ARG A 13 34.16 4.42 18.41
N SER A 14 33.83 5.17 17.35
CA SER A 14 34.58 5.20 16.09
C SER A 14 34.23 6.51 15.39
N VAL A 15 35.08 7.50 15.66
CA VAL A 15 35.12 8.81 15.02
C VAL A 15 35.83 8.64 13.68
N VAL A 16 35.10 8.80 12.58
CA VAL A 16 35.70 8.90 11.24
C VAL A 16 36.15 10.35 11.06
N ARG A 17 37.46 10.55 10.88
CA ARG A 17 38.10 11.82 10.48
C ARG A 17 37.63 12.21 9.08
N LEU A 18 37.10 13.42 8.93
CA LEU A 18 37.00 14.13 7.64
C LEU A 18 38.24 15.03 7.48
N PRO A 19 38.80 15.16 6.27
CA PRO A 19 39.88 16.10 6.00
C PRO A 19 39.36 17.54 5.80
N ASN A 20 40.20 18.47 6.27
CA ASN A 20 40.05 19.91 6.26
C ASN A 20 39.63 20.49 4.90
N LEU A 21 38.54 21.27 4.89
CA LEU A 21 38.39 22.39 3.97
C LEU A 21 38.23 23.68 4.78
N SER A 22 39.18 24.57 4.57
CA SER A 22 39.29 25.93 5.10
C SER A 22 38.21 26.84 4.51
N LEU A 23 37.39 27.44 5.38
CA LEU A 23 36.60 28.63 5.08
C LEU A 23 37.35 29.87 5.60
N PRO A 24 37.38 30.99 4.87
CA PRO A 24 37.72 32.27 5.47
C PRO A 24 36.49 32.89 6.16
N LEU A 25 36.74 33.40 7.37
CA LEU A 25 35.84 34.24 8.16
C LEU A 25 35.49 35.53 7.42
N GLN A 26 34.20 35.91 7.43
CA GLN A 26 33.78 37.31 7.50
C GLN A 26 32.62 37.44 8.50
N SER A 27 32.79 38.37 9.44
CA SER A 27 31.88 38.75 10.52
C SER A 27 30.91 39.86 10.07
N PRO A 28 29.90 40.23 10.88
CA PRO A 28 28.55 40.56 10.40
C PRO A 28 28.17 42.05 10.50
N SER A 29 27.06 42.43 9.84
CA SER A 29 26.20 43.53 10.31
C SER A 29 24.77 43.48 9.76
N PRO A 30 23.80 44.11 10.44
CA PRO A 30 22.43 43.63 10.57
C PRO A 30 21.46 44.36 9.64
N PHE A 31 20.40 43.67 9.21
CA PHE A 31 19.12 44.34 8.95
C PHE A 31 17.97 43.49 9.50
N VAL A 32 17.11 44.20 10.21
CA VAL A 32 16.02 43.76 11.07
C VAL A 32 14.70 43.92 10.31
N LEU A 33 13.73 43.05 10.65
CA LEU A 33 12.27 43.13 10.43
C LEU A 33 11.73 43.10 8.97
N LEU A 34 10.89 42.10 8.67
CA LEU A 34 9.44 42.20 8.94
C LEU A 34 8.76 40.82 8.76
N LEU A 35 8.26 40.25 9.86
CA LEU A 35 7.31 39.14 9.83
C LEU A 35 5.91 39.68 9.53
N LEU A 36 5.26 39.17 8.49
CA LEU A 36 3.81 39.27 8.32
C LEU A 36 3.20 37.87 8.45
N HIS A 37 2.55 37.67 9.59
CA HIS A 37 1.62 36.58 9.84
C HIS A 37 0.39 36.75 8.94
N HIS A 38 0.03 35.73 8.15
CA HIS A 38 -1.33 35.58 7.65
C HIS A 38 -1.91 34.25 8.17
N ARG A 39 -2.64 34.34 9.28
CA ARG A 39 -3.53 33.30 9.79
C ARG A 39 -4.84 33.40 8.99
N ALA A 40 -5.12 32.42 8.14
CA ALA A 40 -6.45 32.24 7.57
C ALA A 40 -7.23 31.25 8.47
N SER A 41 -8.14 31.79 9.28
CA SER A 41 -9.20 31.03 9.93
C SER A 41 -10.32 30.81 8.92
N TYR A 42 -10.68 29.56 8.66
CA TYR A 42 -11.90 29.20 7.93
C TYR A 42 -12.87 28.53 8.90
N ASP A 43 -13.93 29.25 9.26
CA ASP A 43 -15.13 28.70 9.90
C ASP A 43 -16.11 28.21 8.82
N PRO A 44 -16.67 26.99 8.91
CA PRO A 44 -17.72 26.56 8.00
C PRO A 44 -19.10 27.01 8.49
N VAL A 45 -19.75 27.86 7.69
CA VAL A 45 -21.16 28.24 7.80
C VAL A 45 -22.03 27.18 7.08
N CYS A 46 -22.94 26.52 7.81
CA CYS A 46 -24.02 25.73 7.22
C CYS A 46 -25.28 26.61 7.04
N PRO A 47 -25.91 26.66 5.86
CA PRO A 47 -27.19 27.36 5.70
C PRO A 47 -28.37 26.47 6.15
N ARG A 48 -29.24 27.01 7.01
CA ARG A 48 -30.57 26.45 7.31
C ARG A 48 -31.55 26.99 6.27
N GLY A 49 -32.10 26.12 5.45
CA GLY A 49 -33.25 26.43 4.59
C GLY A 49 -34.54 26.38 5.41
N THR A 50 -35.26 27.48 5.46
CA THR A 50 -36.65 27.58 5.93
C THR A 50 -37.57 27.50 4.71
N TYR A 51 -38.54 26.59 4.72
CA TYR A 51 -39.70 26.65 3.83
C TYR A 51 -40.99 26.65 4.66
N SER A 52 -41.91 27.51 4.26
CA SER A 52 -43.15 27.88 4.93
C SER A 52 -44.36 27.35 4.15
N ILE A 53 -45.26 26.69 4.89
CA ILE A 53 -46.75 26.66 4.83
C ILE A 53 -47.46 26.30 3.51
N SER A 54 -48.32 25.28 3.60
CA SER A 54 -49.74 25.40 3.18
C SER A 54 -50.62 24.37 3.89
N SER A 55 -51.70 24.90 4.48
CA SER A 55 -52.74 24.26 5.30
C SER A 55 -53.87 23.70 4.42
N LEU A 56 -54.48 22.58 4.83
CA LEU A 56 -55.87 22.24 4.50
C LEU A 56 -56.55 21.54 5.70
N HIS A 57 -57.78 21.98 5.98
CA HIS A 57 -58.62 21.66 7.14
C HIS A 57 -59.53 20.44 6.89
N GLY A 58 -59.97 19.76 7.95
CA GLY A 58 -61.14 18.86 7.98
C GLY A 58 -61.26 18.07 9.31
N PRO A 59 -62.48 17.77 9.83
CA PRO A 59 -62.78 17.88 11.26
C PRO A 59 -63.04 16.58 12.05
N THR A 60 -63.02 16.75 13.39
CA THR A 60 -63.78 16.08 14.47
C THR A 60 -63.56 14.59 14.78
N SER A 61 -63.07 14.33 16.00
CA SER A 61 -63.76 13.50 17.01
C SER A 61 -63.04 13.61 18.37
N SER A 62 -63.83 13.90 19.39
CA SER A 62 -63.45 14.15 20.78
C SER A 62 -63.02 12.88 21.52
N ARG A 63 -61.83 12.89 22.13
CA ARG A 63 -61.55 12.09 23.33
C ARG A 63 -60.61 12.85 24.26
N SER A 64 -61.13 13.18 25.43
CA SER A 64 -60.42 13.78 26.55
C SER A 64 -59.34 12.83 27.08
N ILE A 65 -58.07 13.23 26.93
CA ILE A 65 -56.92 12.62 27.62
C ILE A 65 -56.19 13.75 28.35
N SER A 66 -55.96 13.51 29.63
CA SER A 66 -55.28 14.38 30.60
C SER A 66 -53.88 14.81 30.17
N PRO A 67 -53.40 16.00 30.59
CA PRO A 67 -52.10 16.51 30.17
C PRO A 67 -50.97 15.78 30.90
N THR A 68 -50.15 15.03 30.17
CA THR A 68 -48.86 14.56 30.66
C THR A 68 -47.81 15.66 30.46
N PRO A 69 -46.88 15.86 31.41
CA PRO A 69 -45.88 16.91 31.31
C PRO A 69 -44.92 16.63 30.15
N SER A 70 -44.72 17.67 29.34
CA SER A 70 -43.75 17.76 28.26
C SER A 70 -42.35 17.35 28.73
N SER A 71 -41.89 16.18 28.26
CA SER A 71 -40.50 15.76 28.43
C SER A 71 -39.59 16.66 27.59
N PRO A 72 -38.56 17.30 28.16
CA PRO A 72 -37.71 18.21 27.42
C PRO A 72 -36.93 17.45 26.34
N TRP A 73 -36.87 18.03 25.15
CA TRP A 73 -36.11 17.53 24.01
C TRP A 73 -34.61 17.61 24.34
N ILE A 74 -34.07 16.54 24.94
CA ILE A 74 -32.64 16.41 25.22
C ILE A 74 -31.96 16.11 23.87
N PRO A 75 -31.07 16.98 23.34
CA PRO A 75 -30.29 16.63 22.16
C PRO A 75 -29.53 15.35 22.48
N LYS A 76 -29.73 14.29 21.67
CA LYS A 76 -29.00 13.02 21.80
C LYS A 76 -27.50 13.32 21.63
N LYS A 77 -26.83 13.61 22.75
CA LYS A 77 -25.37 13.64 22.83
C LYS A 77 -24.93 12.23 22.47
N TRP A 78 -24.37 12.07 21.28
CA TRP A 78 -23.72 10.83 20.86
C TRP A 78 -22.67 10.49 21.92
N LYS A 79 -22.97 9.51 22.79
CA LYS A 79 -22.03 9.04 23.79
C LYS A 79 -20.86 8.43 23.03
N ARG A 80 -19.74 9.15 22.96
CA ARG A 80 -18.46 8.57 22.51
C ARG A 80 -18.20 7.33 23.38
N PHE A 81 -18.28 6.13 22.78
CA PHE A 81 -18.04 4.87 23.47
C PHE A 81 -16.67 4.89 24.17
N ALA A 82 -16.53 4.20 25.30
CA ALA A 82 -15.29 4.17 26.07
C ALA A 82 -14.06 3.69 25.24
N SER A 83 -14.30 2.89 24.21
CA SER A 83 -13.30 2.47 23.21
C SER A 83 -12.81 3.64 22.33
N SER A 84 -13.67 4.60 21.99
CA SER A 84 -13.35 5.80 21.20
C SER A 84 -12.50 6.81 21.99
N ARG A 85 -12.75 6.98 23.30
CA ARG A 85 -11.87 7.77 24.19
C ARG A 85 -10.50 7.10 24.38
N ARG A 86 -10.46 5.79 24.70
CA ARG A 86 -9.21 5.03 24.80
C ARG A 86 -8.42 4.96 23.47
N TRP A 87 -9.08 4.96 22.32
CA TRP A 87 -8.42 5.03 21.01
C TRP A 87 -7.75 6.39 20.80
N THR A 88 -8.45 7.48 21.11
CA THR A 88 -7.94 8.86 20.96
C THR A 88 -6.78 9.14 21.93
N ASP A 89 -6.92 8.77 23.21
CA ASP A 89 -5.90 8.96 24.23
C ASP A 89 -4.61 8.15 23.93
N ARG A 90 -4.76 6.97 23.30
CA ARG A 90 -3.62 6.15 22.86
C ARG A 90 -2.83 6.82 21.73
N GLN A 91 -3.51 7.34 20.70
CA GLN A 91 -2.81 7.97 19.56
C GLN A 91 -1.94 9.15 20.01
N GLY A 92 -2.36 9.89 21.05
CA GLY A 92 -1.58 10.99 21.61
C GLY A 92 -0.27 10.56 22.29
N LYS A 93 -0.18 9.33 22.81
CA LYS A 93 1.01 8.77 23.49
C LYS A 93 1.80 7.78 22.64
N ASP A 94 1.31 7.48 21.44
CA ASP A 94 1.87 6.48 20.54
C ASP A 94 3.15 6.99 19.87
N GLN A 95 4.30 6.46 20.28
CA GLN A 95 5.60 6.89 19.78
C GLN A 95 5.72 6.78 18.26
N PHE A 96 5.15 5.73 17.67
CA PHE A 96 5.20 5.50 16.23
C PHE A 96 4.24 6.42 15.47
N ALA A 97 3.11 6.82 16.08
CA ALA A 97 2.24 7.84 15.48
C ALA A 97 2.92 9.22 15.45
N ARG A 98 3.59 9.60 16.55
CA ARG A 98 4.39 10.84 16.59
C ARG A 98 5.54 10.79 15.59
N ALA A 99 6.30 9.69 15.56
CA ALA A 99 7.41 9.51 14.62
C ALA A 99 6.94 9.55 13.16
N ALA A 100 5.79 8.94 12.84
CA ALA A 100 5.22 8.99 11.49
C ALA A 100 4.91 10.43 11.07
N LYS A 101 4.31 11.22 11.97
CA LYS A 101 4.03 12.64 11.71
C LYS A 101 5.32 13.43 11.48
N VAL A 102 6.34 13.23 12.30
CA VAL A 102 7.65 13.90 12.17
C VAL A 102 8.33 13.52 10.85
N GLN A 103 8.23 12.26 10.43
CA GLN A 103 8.84 11.76 9.19
C GLN A 103 7.98 11.98 7.93
N GLY A 104 6.81 12.63 8.04
CA GLY A 104 5.91 12.83 6.90
C GLY A 104 5.32 11.54 6.33
N LEU A 105 5.23 10.48 7.14
CA LEU A 105 4.64 9.19 6.78
C LEU A 105 3.11 9.27 6.91
N LYS A 106 2.39 8.64 5.97
CA LYS A 106 0.91 8.65 5.96
C LYS A 106 0.28 8.04 7.22
N SER A 107 0.97 7.10 7.88
CA SER A 107 0.50 6.50 9.14
C SER A 107 1.64 5.79 9.88
N ARG A 108 1.41 5.42 11.16
CA ARG A 108 2.34 4.58 11.94
C ARG A 108 2.57 3.19 11.36
N ALA A 109 1.69 2.70 10.46
CA ALA A 109 1.83 1.37 9.88
C ALA A 109 3.05 1.26 8.96
N ALA A 110 3.59 2.37 8.45
CA ALA A 110 4.84 2.41 7.71
C ALA A 110 6.00 1.74 8.46
N PHE A 111 6.09 1.95 9.78
CA PHE A 111 7.14 1.34 10.61
C PHE A 111 7.08 -0.19 10.64
N LYS A 112 5.88 -0.78 10.47
CA LYS A 112 5.74 -2.24 10.42
C LYS A 112 6.43 -2.79 9.19
N LEU A 113 6.16 -2.20 8.02
CA LEU A 113 6.80 -2.60 6.77
C LEU A 113 8.30 -2.32 6.78
N LEU A 114 8.74 -1.18 7.32
CA LEU A 114 10.17 -0.88 7.47
C LEU A 114 10.90 -1.91 8.33
N GLN A 115 10.33 -2.31 9.48
CA GLN A 115 10.90 -3.32 10.36
C GLN A 115 10.92 -4.71 9.71
N ILE A 116 9.85 -5.10 9.02
CA ILE A 116 9.80 -6.36 8.25
C ILE A 116 10.88 -6.33 7.16
N ASN A 117 10.95 -5.25 6.37
CA ASN A 117 11.94 -5.13 5.32
C ASN A 117 13.38 -5.10 5.88
N ASP A 118 13.63 -4.49 7.03
CA ASP A 118 14.95 -4.51 7.63
C ASP A 118 15.43 -5.94 7.93
N LYS A 119 14.53 -6.81 8.39
CA LYS A 119 14.83 -8.22 8.68
C LYS A 119 14.97 -9.09 7.43
N TYR A 120 14.15 -8.86 6.40
CA TYR A 120 14.03 -9.79 5.26
C TYR A 120 14.54 -9.27 3.92
N LYS A 121 14.85 -7.97 3.83
CA LYS A 121 15.33 -7.30 2.62
C LYS A 121 14.45 -7.60 1.40
N LEU A 122 13.17 -7.28 1.53
CA LEU A 122 12.10 -7.60 0.56
C LEU A 122 12.22 -6.82 -0.74
N PHE A 123 12.75 -5.60 -0.68
CA PHE A 123 12.74 -4.66 -1.81
C PHE A 123 14.12 -4.45 -2.41
N LYS A 124 14.13 -4.22 -3.72
CA LYS A 124 15.28 -3.80 -4.52
C LYS A 124 14.86 -2.72 -5.51
N PRO A 125 15.80 -1.88 -5.98
CA PRO A 125 15.55 -0.94 -7.05
C PRO A 125 14.87 -1.57 -8.28
N GLY A 126 13.92 -0.86 -8.87
CA GLY A 126 13.25 -1.26 -10.11
C GLY A 126 12.12 -2.30 -9.97
N MET A 127 11.86 -2.80 -8.76
CA MET A 127 10.81 -3.80 -8.51
C MET A 127 9.39 -3.25 -8.76
N THR A 128 8.51 -4.15 -9.19
CA THR A 128 7.05 -3.95 -9.27
C THR A 128 6.41 -4.48 -7.98
N VAL A 129 5.69 -3.61 -7.27
CA VAL A 129 5.02 -3.91 -6.00
C VAL A 129 3.51 -3.71 -6.13
N VAL A 130 2.73 -4.65 -5.60
CA VAL A 130 1.28 -4.51 -5.42
C VAL A 130 0.98 -4.42 -3.92
N ASP A 131 0.22 -3.41 -3.52
CA ASP A 131 -0.19 -3.15 -2.13
C ASP A 131 -1.72 -3.28 -2.02
N LEU A 132 -2.18 -4.39 -1.42
CA LEU A 132 -3.58 -4.72 -1.25
C LEU A 132 -4.09 -4.22 0.11
N GLY A 133 -5.19 -3.46 0.10
CA GLY A 133 -5.64 -2.72 1.27
C GLY A 133 -4.73 -1.54 1.58
N PHE A 134 -4.33 -0.79 0.55
CA PHE A 134 -3.24 0.18 0.67
C PHE A 134 -3.61 1.41 1.50
N ALA A 135 -4.89 1.76 1.68
CA ALA A 135 -5.29 2.98 2.37
C ALA A 135 -4.82 2.97 3.84
N PRO A 136 -4.20 4.06 4.35
CA PRO A 136 -4.11 5.42 3.78
C PRO A 136 -2.89 5.68 2.88
N GLY A 137 -2.12 4.64 2.53
CA GLY A 137 -0.99 4.69 1.60
C GLY A 137 0.39 4.65 2.25
N SER A 138 0.49 4.31 3.54
CA SER A 138 1.78 4.29 4.24
C SER A 138 2.73 3.19 3.78
N TRP A 139 2.21 2.02 3.41
CA TRP A 139 3.04 0.91 2.89
C TRP A 139 3.49 1.19 1.47
N SER A 140 2.56 1.65 0.61
CA SER A 140 2.87 2.14 -0.73
C SER A 140 3.92 3.26 -0.74
N GLN A 141 3.85 4.22 0.19
CA GLN A 141 4.86 5.28 0.34
C GLN A 141 6.26 4.69 0.59
N VAL A 142 6.36 3.77 1.55
CA VAL A 142 7.62 3.07 1.88
C VAL A 142 8.11 2.24 0.69
N ALA A 143 7.22 1.51 0.00
CA ALA A 143 7.55 0.68 -1.15
C ALA A 143 8.10 1.52 -2.32
N VAL A 144 7.52 2.70 -2.59
CA VAL A 144 8.04 3.61 -3.63
C VAL A 144 9.48 4.01 -3.31
N ASP A 145 9.77 4.39 -2.05
CA ASP A 145 11.11 4.81 -1.67
C ASP A 145 12.14 3.68 -1.76
N LEU A 146 11.77 2.47 -1.32
CA LEU A 146 12.65 1.30 -1.31
C LEU A 146 12.88 0.66 -2.68
N THR A 147 12.08 1.02 -3.69
CA THR A 147 12.19 0.49 -5.06
C THR A 147 12.77 1.49 -6.05
N LYS A 148 13.21 2.66 -5.59
CA LYS A 148 13.93 3.63 -6.43
C LYS A 148 15.33 3.12 -6.84
N PRO A 149 15.86 3.56 -8.00
CA PRO A 149 15.13 4.23 -9.08
C PRO A 149 14.23 3.26 -9.86
N ARG A 150 13.31 3.80 -10.66
CA ARG A 150 12.46 3.07 -11.61
C ARG A 150 11.48 2.04 -11.03
N GLY A 151 11.36 1.91 -9.71
CA GLY A 151 10.33 1.10 -9.08
C GLY A 151 8.91 1.52 -9.48
N ARG A 152 7.98 0.58 -9.35
CA ARG A 152 6.55 0.79 -9.63
C ARG A 152 5.73 0.23 -8.48
N VAL A 153 4.77 1.01 -7.99
CA VAL A 153 3.86 0.58 -6.93
C VAL A 153 2.41 0.79 -7.38
N LEU A 154 1.61 -0.26 -7.28
CA LEU A 154 0.16 -0.24 -7.48
C LEU A 154 -0.54 -0.48 -6.14
N GLY A 155 -1.28 0.51 -5.66
CA GLY A 155 -2.17 0.38 -4.51
C GLY A 155 -3.59 -0.02 -4.93
N VAL A 156 -4.21 -0.93 -4.17
CA VAL A 156 -5.61 -1.35 -4.37
C VAL A 156 -6.35 -1.21 -3.05
N ASP A 157 -7.47 -0.47 -3.03
CA ASP A 157 -8.30 -0.34 -1.85
C ASP A 157 -9.77 -0.06 -2.20
N LEU A 158 -10.67 -0.41 -1.28
CA LEU A 158 -12.07 -0.02 -1.36
C LEU A 158 -12.25 1.48 -1.06
N ILE A 159 -11.45 2.01 -0.15
CA ILE A 159 -11.52 3.39 0.34
C ILE A 159 -10.79 4.32 -0.63
N PRO A 160 -11.47 5.34 -1.18
CA PRO A 160 -10.82 6.33 -2.02
C PRO A 160 -9.88 7.20 -1.16
N VAL A 161 -8.60 7.23 -1.51
CA VAL A 161 -7.60 8.09 -0.87
C VAL A 161 -6.69 8.71 -1.91
N GLN A 162 -6.21 9.92 -1.64
CA GLN A 162 -5.21 10.57 -2.50
C GLN A 162 -3.87 9.81 -2.40
N PRO A 163 -3.37 9.23 -3.51
CA PRO A 163 -2.18 8.39 -3.47
C PRO A 163 -0.92 9.20 -3.11
N PRO A 164 0.06 8.59 -2.44
CA PRO A 164 1.41 9.14 -2.37
C PRO A 164 2.00 9.35 -3.76
N LYS A 165 2.89 10.34 -3.92
CA LYS A 165 3.56 10.63 -5.19
C LYS A 165 4.29 9.39 -5.71
N GLY A 166 4.03 9.01 -6.96
CA GLY A 166 4.63 7.84 -7.61
C GLY A 166 3.88 6.52 -7.41
N VAL A 167 2.74 6.52 -6.69
CA VAL A 167 1.87 5.35 -6.55
C VAL A 167 0.74 5.44 -7.58
N SER A 168 0.55 4.38 -8.35
CA SER A 168 -0.67 4.19 -9.16
C SER A 168 -1.73 3.51 -8.30
N THR A 169 -3.01 3.76 -8.55
CA THR A 169 -4.09 3.17 -7.73
C THR A 169 -5.25 2.64 -8.56
N ILE A 170 -5.83 1.54 -8.08
CA ILE A 170 -7.15 1.06 -8.51
C ILE A 170 -8.04 1.06 -7.27
N GLN A 171 -9.19 1.73 -7.37
CA GLN A 171 -10.19 1.68 -6.30
C GLN A 171 -11.17 0.55 -6.59
N GLY A 172 -11.40 -0.33 -5.63
CA GLY A 172 -12.36 -1.41 -5.77
C GLY A 172 -12.27 -2.46 -4.67
N ASN A 173 -13.27 -3.34 -4.62
CA ASN A 173 -13.22 -4.51 -3.77
C ASN A 173 -12.25 -5.53 -4.38
N PHE A 174 -11.12 -5.77 -3.72
CA PHE A 174 -10.13 -6.76 -4.18
C PHE A 174 -10.69 -8.18 -4.31
N LEU A 175 -11.75 -8.53 -3.56
CA LEU A 175 -12.41 -9.82 -3.69
C LEU A 175 -13.24 -9.95 -4.98
N SER A 176 -13.49 -8.85 -5.69
CA SER A 176 -14.20 -8.86 -6.98
C SER A 176 -13.29 -9.41 -8.10
N PRO A 177 -13.77 -10.39 -8.89
CA PRO A 177 -13.04 -10.89 -10.06
C PRO A 177 -12.70 -9.78 -11.07
N ASP A 178 -13.61 -8.83 -11.29
CA ASP A 178 -13.40 -7.72 -12.24
C ASP A 178 -12.24 -6.83 -11.80
N ILE A 179 -12.17 -6.51 -10.51
CA ILE A 179 -11.08 -5.70 -9.95
C ILE A 179 -9.75 -6.47 -10.05
N GLN A 180 -9.75 -7.78 -9.81
CA GLN A 180 -8.55 -8.61 -10.02
C GLN A 180 -8.12 -8.65 -11.49
N ALA A 181 -9.07 -8.68 -12.43
CA ALA A 181 -8.79 -8.61 -13.86
C ALA A 181 -8.20 -7.24 -14.25
N ASP A 182 -8.74 -6.14 -13.72
CA ASP A 182 -8.21 -4.79 -13.93
C ASP A 182 -6.78 -4.65 -13.40
N ILE A 183 -6.50 -5.20 -12.22
CA ILE A 183 -5.14 -5.24 -11.65
C ILE A 183 -4.20 -5.99 -12.59
N LYS A 184 -4.57 -7.19 -13.04
CA LYS A 184 -3.74 -7.99 -13.96
C LYS A 184 -3.53 -7.26 -15.29
N SER A 185 -4.57 -6.66 -15.85
CA SER A 185 -4.51 -5.85 -17.07
C SER A 185 -3.55 -4.67 -16.91
N PHE A 186 -3.62 -3.95 -15.78
CA PHE A 186 -2.68 -2.89 -15.45
C PHE A 186 -1.22 -3.39 -15.42
N LEU A 187 -1.00 -4.57 -14.85
CA LEU A 187 0.33 -5.18 -14.67
C LEU A 187 0.94 -5.77 -15.94
N ARG A 188 0.16 -5.98 -17.02
CA ARG A 188 0.64 -6.49 -18.31
C ARG A 188 1.57 -5.52 -19.03
N ASP A 189 1.30 -4.21 -18.93
CA ASP A 189 2.21 -3.19 -19.45
C ASP A 189 3.33 -2.95 -18.42
N PRO A 190 4.60 -3.31 -18.71
CA PRO A 190 5.70 -3.18 -17.77
C PRO A 190 6.11 -1.72 -17.49
N ASP A 191 5.80 -0.79 -18.40
CA ASP A 191 6.18 0.62 -18.33
C ASP A 191 5.11 1.49 -17.67
N ARG A 192 3.84 1.07 -17.72
CA ARG A 192 2.74 1.80 -17.06
C ARG A 192 3.07 2.05 -15.59
N GLY A 193 2.87 3.27 -15.10
CA GLY A 193 3.13 3.63 -13.70
C GLY A 193 4.60 3.64 -13.26
N ARG A 194 5.58 3.41 -14.16
CA ARG A 194 6.99 3.73 -13.91
C ARG A 194 7.25 5.19 -14.25
N LEU A 195 8.03 5.87 -13.41
CA LEU A 195 8.48 7.24 -13.69
C LEU A 195 9.43 7.20 -14.91
N ARG A 196 8.99 7.76 -16.06
CA ARG A 196 9.85 7.92 -17.24
C ARG A 196 10.93 8.97 -16.96
N GLN A 197 12.17 8.65 -17.35
CA GLN A 197 13.36 9.45 -17.07
C GLN A 197 13.45 10.76 -17.89
N SER A 198 12.52 10.96 -18.84
CA SER A 198 12.62 11.96 -19.91
C SER A 198 12.14 13.38 -19.55
N LEU A 199 12.45 13.89 -18.35
CA LEU A 199 12.30 15.32 -18.04
C LEU A 199 13.48 15.90 -17.23
N LEU A 200 14.54 15.13 -16.96
CA LEU A 200 15.68 15.58 -16.14
C LEU A 200 16.98 15.85 -16.93
N LEU A 201 17.03 15.51 -18.20
CA LEU A 201 18.10 15.95 -19.10
C LEU A 201 17.52 17.04 -20.00
N GLY A 202 17.58 18.28 -19.52
CA GLY A 202 17.27 19.46 -20.30
C GLY A 202 18.26 19.57 -21.46
N ALA A 203 17.90 19.02 -22.61
CA ALA A 203 18.41 19.51 -23.88
C ALA A 203 17.71 20.84 -24.13
N VAL A 204 18.39 21.94 -23.82
CA VAL A 204 18.02 23.27 -24.29
C VAL A 204 18.35 23.32 -25.79
N PRO A 205 17.38 23.46 -26.70
CA PRO A 205 17.70 23.88 -28.05
C PRO A 205 18.02 25.38 -27.97
N THR A 206 19.29 25.70 -28.20
CA THR A 206 19.73 27.06 -28.49
C THR A 206 19.57 27.27 -29.99
N SER A 207 18.72 28.21 -30.39
CA SER A 207 18.63 28.95 -31.68
C SER A 207 17.16 29.34 -31.88
N SER A 208 16.82 30.60 -31.57
CA SER A 208 16.69 31.73 -32.50
C SER A 208 15.39 31.67 -33.30
N ASP A 209 14.64 32.75 -33.14
CA ASP A 209 13.41 33.14 -33.82
C ASP A 209 13.25 32.58 -35.24
N ASP A 210 12.11 31.95 -35.51
CA ASP A 210 11.26 32.33 -36.65
C ASP A 210 9.88 31.67 -36.57
N GLN A 211 8.86 32.47 -36.86
CA GLN A 211 7.47 32.05 -36.99
C GLN A 211 7.28 31.26 -38.28
N MET A 212 6.63 30.09 -38.22
CA MET A 212 5.76 29.64 -39.32
C MET A 212 4.74 28.59 -38.83
N LYS A 213 3.45 28.92 -38.96
CA LYS A 213 2.36 27.94 -39.11
C LYS A 213 2.49 27.33 -40.51
N ILE A 214 2.27 26.02 -40.66
CA ILE A 214 1.44 25.37 -41.70
C ILE A 214 1.51 23.83 -41.52
N GLU A 215 0.31 23.29 -41.30
CA GLU A 215 -0.32 22.04 -41.81
C GLU A 215 0.27 20.64 -41.63
N GLU A 216 -0.72 19.74 -41.48
CA GLU A 216 -0.70 18.29 -41.46
C GLU A 216 0.05 17.69 -42.65
N THR A 217 0.79 16.61 -42.40
CA THR A 217 0.93 15.56 -43.40
C THR A 217 1.14 14.21 -42.70
N GLU A 218 0.12 13.36 -42.80
CA GLU A 218 0.25 11.92 -42.62
C GLU A 218 1.32 11.37 -43.55
N THR A 219 2.26 10.57 -43.04
CA THR A 219 3.02 9.52 -43.76
C THR A 219 4.00 8.87 -42.77
N GLY A 220 4.09 7.56 -42.57
CA GLY A 220 3.40 6.46 -43.21
C GLY A 220 3.49 5.19 -42.35
N TYR A 221 2.39 4.44 -42.37
CA TYR A 221 2.33 3.03 -42.03
C TYR A 221 2.29 2.29 -43.37
N LEU A 222 3.27 1.41 -43.65
CA LEU A 222 3.17 0.16 -44.43
C LEU A 222 4.57 -0.29 -44.92
N GLU A 223 4.68 -1.61 -45.13
CA GLU A 223 5.71 -2.33 -45.89
C GLU A 223 6.95 -2.87 -45.13
N ARG A 224 6.81 -4.11 -44.61
CA ARG A 224 7.74 -5.19 -44.97
C ARG A 224 7.13 -6.57 -44.73
N GLN A 225 6.33 -7.03 -45.71
CA GLN A 225 6.22 -8.46 -46.00
C GLN A 225 6.86 -8.72 -47.37
N HIS A 226 7.30 -9.95 -47.58
CA HIS A 226 7.93 -10.51 -48.79
C HIS A 226 9.46 -10.37 -48.91
N SER A 227 10.15 -11.32 -48.27
CA SER A 227 11.08 -12.18 -49.01
C SER A 227 10.85 -13.63 -48.55
N SER A 228 10.35 -14.41 -49.48
CA SER A 228 9.91 -15.80 -49.37
C SER A 228 11.06 -16.80 -49.46
N SER A 229 10.76 -18.00 -48.94
CA SER A 229 11.18 -19.32 -49.46
C SER A 229 12.31 -20.07 -48.75
N GLN A 230 11.87 -21.18 -48.13
CA GLN A 230 12.44 -22.53 -48.20
C GLN A 230 13.75 -22.81 -47.44
N ASN A 231 13.62 -23.59 -46.35
CA ASN A 231 14.08 -24.97 -46.38
C ASN A 231 13.42 -25.82 -45.28
N SER A 232 13.03 -27.02 -45.70
CA SER A 232 12.73 -28.18 -44.88
C SER A 232 13.95 -28.59 -44.06
N ASP A 233 13.73 -29.17 -42.89
CA ASP A 233 14.05 -30.59 -42.65
C ASP A 233 13.59 -31.03 -41.27
N LEU A 234 13.04 -32.24 -41.23
CA LEU A 234 12.74 -33.01 -40.04
C LEU A 234 14.05 -33.31 -39.29
N ASP A 235 14.06 -33.13 -37.97
CA ASP A 235 14.72 -34.09 -37.11
C ASP A 235 13.92 -34.29 -35.82
N SER A 236 13.57 -35.55 -35.62
CA SER A 236 12.93 -36.10 -34.44
C SER A 236 13.98 -36.32 -33.36
N SER A 237 13.94 -35.53 -32.29
CA SER A 237 14.42 -36.01 -31.00
C SER A 237 13.53 -35.49 -29.87
N SER A 238 12.90 -36.48 -29.24
CA SER A 238 12.15 -36.46 -28.00
C SER A 238 12.95 -35.83 -26.85
N ASP A 239 12.20 -35.22 -25.90
CA ASP A 239 12.61 -34.73 -24.56
C ASP A 239 12.80 -33.22 -24.36
N SER A 240 11.86 -32.37 -24.79
CA SER A 240 11.90 -30.93 -24.43
C SER A 240 10.55 -30.26 -24.07
N ASN A 241 9.45 -31.03 -23.98
CA ASN A 241 8.11 -30.45 -23.84
C ASN A 241 7.79 -29.84 -22.46
N SER A 242 8.65 -30.02 -21.45
CA SER A 242 8.41 -29.52 -20.08
C SER A 242 9.02 -28.14 -19.79
N ASN A 243 10.02 -27.69 -20.57
CA ASN A 243 10.64 -26.37 -20.38
C ASN A 243 9.86 -25.25 -21.09
N SER A 244 9.32 -25.51 -22.28
CA SER A 244 8.60 -24.50 -23.08
C SER A 244 7.27 -24.07 -22.46
N GLU A 245 6.56 -24.97 -21.78
CA GLU A 245 5.32 -24.68 -21.06
C GLU A 245 5.58 -23.92 -19.75
N MET A 246 6.67 -24.26 -19.04
CA MET A 246 7.12 -23.57 -17.82
C MET A 246 7.54 -22.13 -18.10
N GLU A 247 8.28 -21.89 -19.18
CA GLU A 247 8.68 -20.53 -19.59
C GLU A 247 7.47 -19.67 -19.97
N LYS A 248 6.48 -20.23 -20.68
CA LYS A 248 5.24 -19.52 -21.04
C LYS A 248 4.38 -19.18 -19.82
N GLN A 249 4.22 -20.10 -18.87
CA GLN A 249 3.50 -19.81 -17.61
C GLN A 249 4.22 -18.79 -16.73
N HIS A 250 5.53 -18.64 -16.87
CA HIS A 250 6.30 -17.68 -16.10
C HIS A 250 6.32 -16.28 -16.72
N ALA A 251 6.26 -16.19 -18.05
CA ALA A 251 6.34 -14.93 -18.79
C ALA A 251 5.23 -13.93 -18.42
N ASP A 252 4.06 -14.39 -18.01
CA ASP A 252 2.92 -13.52 -17.64
C ASP A 252 3.02 -12.96 -16.20
N LYS A 253 3.97 -13.44 -15.39
CA LYS A 253 4.13 -13.00 -13.99
C LYS A 253 5.04 -11.79 -13.92
N THR A 254 4.50 -10.63 -13.57
CA THR A 254 5.24 -9.35 -13.63
C THR A 254 5.51 -8.72 -12.25
N VAL A 255 5.00 -9.30 -11.15
CA VAL A 255 5.09 -8.73 -9.81
C VAL A 255 6.26 -9.31 -9.01
N ASP A 256 7.06 -8.45 -8.36
CA ASP A 256 8.20 -8.86 -7.54
C ASP A 256 7.81 -8.98 -6.06
N VAL A 257 6.91 -8.13 -5.57
CA VAL A 257 6.42 -8.14 -4.18
C VAL A 257 4.92 -7.90 -4.13
N VAL A 258 4.18 -8.76 -3.44
CA VAL A 258 2.78 -8.51 -3.08
C VAL A 258 2.70 -8.27 -1.57
N LEU A 259 2.10 -7.14 -1.19
CA LEU A 259 1.82 -6.75 0.19
C LEU A 259 0.32 -6.78 0.39
N SER A 260 -0.14 -7.23 1.57
CA SER A 260 -1.54 -7.19 1.96
C SER A 260 -1.67 -6.71 3.40
N ASP A 261 -2.08 -5.46 3.58
CA ASP A 261 -2.44 -4.89 4.88
C ASP A 261 -3.96 -4.93 5.14
N MET A 262 -4.70 -5.71 4.34
CA MET A 262 -6.13 -5.98 4.54
C MET A 262 -6.40 -6.75 5.84
N LEU A 263 -7.47 -6.37 6.54
CA LEU A 263 -8.05 -7.12 7.66
C LEU A 263 -9.56 -6.92 7.70
N MET A 264 -10.27 -7.91 8.26
CA MET A 264 -11.70 -7.76 8.57
C MET A 264 -11.88 -6.65 9.61
N ASN A 265 -12.89 -5.80 9.41
CA ASN A 265 -13.33 -4.85 10.43
C ASN A 265 -13.69 -5.58 11.73
N THR A 266 -13.12 -5.13 12.85
CA THR A 266 -13.34 -5.78 14.14
C THR A 266 -14.81 -5.70 14.54
N SER A 267 -15.48 -6.85 14.59
CA SER A 267 -16.85 -7.00 15.07
C SER A 267 -16.93 -7.13 16.60
N GLY A 268 -15.78 -7.40 17.24
CA GLY A 268 -15.70 -7.75 18.66
C GLY A 268 -15.82 -9.25 18.93
N ASN A 269 -16.16 -10.04 17.91
CA ASN A 269 -16.09 -11.50 17.96
C ASN A 269 -14.78 -11.97 17.33
N ALA A 270 -13.84 -12.43 18.16
CA ALA A 270 -12.51 -12.84 17.73
C ALA A 270 -12.53 -13.99 16.68
N PHE A 271 -13.49 -14.91 16.77
CA PHE A 271 -13.62 -16.00 15.81
C PHE A 271 -14.01 -15.47 14.43
N ARG A 272 -15.04 -14.62 14.38
CA ARG A 272 -15.50 -14.00 13.13
C ARG A 272 -14.43 -13.08 12.52
N ASP A 273 -13.77 -12.28 13.35
CA ASP A 273 -12.73 -11.35 12.91
C ASP A 273 -11.52 -12.11 12.34
N HIS A 274 -11.16 -13.25 12.95
CA HIS A 274 -10.15 -14.17 12.44
C HIS A 274 -10.56 -14.79 11.10
N ALA A 275 -11.72 -15.46 11.03
CA ALA A 275 -12.20 -16.15 9.83
C ALA A 275 -12.27 -15.19 8.62
N GLY A 276 -12.92 -14.03 8.78
CA GLY A 276 -12.99 -13.04 7.69
C GLY A 276 -11.62 -12.49 7.27
N SER A 277 -10.64 -12.44 8.19
CA SER A 277 -9.27 -12.04 7.85
C SER A 277 -8.50 -13.16 7.13
N MET A 278 -8.81 -14.42 7.41
CA MET A 278 -8.24 -15.56 6.69
C MET A 278 -8.69 -15.59 5.23
N ASP A 279 -9.95 -15.25 4.95
CA ASP A 279 -10.46 -15.18 3.57
C ASP A 279 -9.74 -14.12 2.73
N LEU A 280 -9.46 -12.96 3.33
CA LEU A 280 -8.64 -11.91 2.71
C LEU A 280 -7.21 -12.40 2.44
N CYS A 281 -6.61 -13.12 3.40
CA CYS A 281 -5.27 -13.69 3.24
C CYS A 281 -5.21 -14.75 2.13
N ARG A 282 -6.21 -15.64 2.07
CA ARG A 282 -6.32 -16.69 1.04
C ARG A 282 -6.47 -16.06 -0.35
N SER A 283 -7.30 -15.03 -0.47
CA SER A 283 -7.49 -14.30 -1.73
C SER A 283 -6.20 -13.60 -2.16
N ALA A 284 -5.47 -12.97 -1.24
CA ALA A 284 -4.16 -12.36 -1.52
C ALA A 284 -3.10 -13.41 -1.92
N LEU A 285 -3.12 -14.59 -1.31
CA LEU A 285 -2.26 -15.71 -1.67
C LEU A 285 -2.58 -16.25 -3.07
N TYR A 286 -3.86 -16.39 -3.41
CA TYR A 286 -4.31 -16.79 -4.75
C TYR A 286 -3.85 -15.80 -5.82
N PHE A 287 -4.09 -14.50 -5.59
CA PHE A 287 -3.59 -13.46 -6.48
C PHE A 287 -2.07 -13.50 -6.65
N SER A 288 -1.34 -13.74 -5.55
CA SER A 288 0.12 -13.89 -5.58
C SER A 288 0.53 -15.13 -6.39
N TYR A 289 -0.20 -16.23 -6.28
CA TYR A 289 0.06 -17.44 -7.07
C TYR A 289 -0.01 -17.15 -8.57
N GLU A 290 -0.94 -16.32 -9.00
CA GLU A 290 -1.10 -15.96 -10.41
C GLU A 290 -0.08 -14.91 -10.90
N THR A 291 0.31 -13.94 -10.07
CA THR A 291 1.02 -12.74 -10.54
C THR A 291 2.49 -12.63 -10.13
N LEU A 292 2.89 -13.31 -9.05
CA LEU A 292 4.21 -13.16 -8.44
C LEU A 292 5.28 -13.94 -9.21
N LYS A 293 6.40 -13.29 -9.53
CA LYS A 293 7.57 -13.89 -10.18
C LYS A 293 8.25 -14.94 -9.31
N ILE A 294 9.08 -15.79 -9.94
CA ILE A 294 9.98 -16.69 -9.25
C ILE A 294 10.97 -15.84 -8.44
N GLY A 295 11.22 -16.24 -7.20
CA GLY A 295 12.02 -15.45 -6.28
C GLY A 295 11.30 -14.22 -5.69
N GLY A 296 10.07 -13.92 -6.10
CA GLY A 296 9.27 -12.83 -5.54
C GLY A 296 8.88 -13.05 -4.08
N HIS A 297 8.43 -11.99 -3.43
CA HIS A 297 8.09 -11.98 -2.00
C HIS A 297 6.61 -11.69 -1.75
N PHE A 298 6.09 -12.20 -0.64
CA PHE A 298 4.71 -11.99 -0.21
C PHE A 298 4.65 -11.60 1.27
N VAL A 299 3.81 -10.63 1.62
CA VAL A 299 3.52 -10.27 3.00
C VAL A 299 2.01 -10.13 3.18
N CYS A 300 1.42 -10.79 4.18
CA CYS A 300 0.03 -10.55 4.55
C CYS A 300 -0.14 -10.37 6.06
N LYS A 301 -0.96 -9.39 6.43
CA LYS A 301 -1.44 -9.17 7.78
C LYS A 301 -2.61 -10.09 8.07
N PHE A 302 -2.65 -10.65 9.28
CA PHE A 302 -3.75 -11.49 9.73
C PHE A 302 -4.01 -11.33 11.23
N TYR A 303 -5.23 -11.69 11.67
CA TYR A 303 -5.50 -11.91 13.09
C TYR A 303 -5.17 -13.34 13.47
N GLN A 304 -4.42 -13.52 14.55
CA GLN A 304 -4.03 -14.85 15.04
C GLN A 304 -5.26 -15.66 15.51
N GLY A 305 -5.33 -16.93 15.10
CA GLY A 305 -6.39 -17.85 15.45
C GLY A 305 -6.14 -19.29 15.00
N ALA A 306 -7.22 -20.06 14.88
CA ALA A 306 -7.16 -21.50 14.65
C ALA A 306 -6.61 -21.88 13.25
N GLU A 307 -6.85 -21.04 12.25
CA GLU A 307 -6.51 -21.32 10.85
C GLU A 307 -5.09 -20.86 10.46
N ASP A 308 -4.36 -20.21 11.38
CA ASP A 308 -2.99 -19.71 11.15
C ASP A 308 -2.07 -20.80 10.56
N LYS A 309 -2.14 -22.01 11.11
CA LYS A 309 -1.29 -23.14 10.72
C LYS A 309 -1.64 -23.67 9.33
N ALA A 310 -2.92 -23.63 8.96
CA ALA A 310 -3.38 -24.05 7.65
C ALA A 310 -2.86 -23.08 6.58
N LEU A 311 -3.00 -21.77 6.82
CA LEU A 311 -2.46 -20.74 5.94
C LEU A 311 -0.92 -20.83 5.84
N GLU A 312 -0.22 -21.05 6.95
CA GLU A 312 1.24 -21.23 6.95
C GLU A 312 1.68 -22.43 6.11
N LYS A 313 0.92 -23.54 6.14
CA LYS A 313 1.19 -24.72 5.32
C LYS A 313 1.04 -24.40 3.82
N SER A 314 -0.03 -23.71 3.43
CA SER A 314 -0.22 -23.24 2.04
C SER A 314 0.92 -22.34 1.58
N LEU A 315 1.38 -21.41 2.44
CA LEU A 315 2.53 -20.56 2.14
C LEU A 315 3.82 -21.36 1.97
N LYS A 316 4.06 -22.36 2.80
CA LYS A 316 5.26 -23.22 2.71
C LYS A 316 5.28 -24.06 1.42
N ALA A 317 4.14 -24.34 0.82
CA ALA A 317 4.07 -24.98 -0.49
C ALA A 317 4.46 -24.05 -1.65
N MET A 318 4.49 -22.72 -1.43
CA MET A 318 4.74 -21.71 -2.48
C MET A 318 6.07 -20.96 -2.33
N PHE A 319 6.63 -20.85 -1.13
CA PHE A 319 7.82 -20.05 -0.83
C PHE A 319 8.96 -20.88 -0.23
N HIS A 320 10.21 -20.51 -0.51
CA HIS A 320 11.38 -21.17 0.08
C HIS A 320 11.42 -21.03 1.61
N LYS A 321 11.00 -19.88 2.15
CA LYS A 321 10.88 -19.67 3.60
C LYS A 321 9.61 -18.90 3.91
N VAL A 322 8.99 -19.23 5.03
CA VAL A 322 7.82 -18.53 5.57
C VAL A 322 8.12 -18.15 7.01
N HIS A 323 7.90 -16.88 7.35
CA HIS A 323 8.10 -16.36 8.70
C HIS A 323 6.81 -15.78 9.24
N ARG A 324 6.57 -15.96 10.54
CA ARG A 324 5.51 -15.29 11.29
C ARG A 324 6.13 -14.16 12.10
N GLU A 325 5.67 -12.95 11.87
CA GLU A 325 6.26 -11.75 12.46
C GLU A 325 5.22 -10.91 13.19
N LYS A 326 5.63 -10.35 14.33
CA LYS A 326 4.92 -9.27 15.01
C LYS A 326 5.92 -8.14 15.24
N PRO A 327 6.00 -7.16 14.32
CA PRO A 327 6.92 -6.03 14.46
C PRO A 327 6.70 -5.28 15.77
N GLU A 328 7.76 -4.70 16.33
CA GLU A 328 7.69 -3.90 17.57
C GLU A 328 6.71 -2.71 17.44
N SER A 329 6.58 -2.17 16.22
CA SER A 329 5.60 -1.14 15.90
C SER A 329 4.15 -1.65 15.81
N SER A 330 3.90 -2.94 16.03
CA SER A 330 2.57 -3.50 16.24
C SER A 330 2.14 -3.29 17.68
N ARG A 331 0.84 -3.05 17.88
CA ARG A 331 0.30 -2.89 19.24
C ARG A 331 0.34 -4.21 19.99
N SER A 332 0.82 -4.21 21.23
CA SER A 332 0.88 -5.43 22.05
C SER A 332 -0.51 -6.00 22.28
N GLU A 333 -1.52 -5.14 22.48
CA GLU A 333 -2.92 -5.52 22.66
C GLU A 333 -3.60 -6.07 21.39
N SER A 334 -3.03 -5.83 20.22
CA SER A 334 -3.58 -6.34 18.96
C SER A 334 -3.20 -7.81 18.77
N LYS A 335 -4.16 -8.62 18.33
CA LYS A 335 -3.90 -9.98 17.85
C LYS A 335 -3.36 -10.01 16.41
N GLU A 336 -2.97 -8.87 15.85
CA GLU A 336 -2.36 -8.83 14.53
C GLU A 336 -0.97 -9.50 14.51
N ALA A 337 -0.68 -10.19 13.41
CA ALA A 337 0.63 -10.68 13.02
C ALA A 337 0.74 -10.64 11.48
N TYR A 338 1.93 -10.94 10.98
CA TYR A 338 2.24 -10.94 9.56
C TYR A 338 2.86 -12.28 9.17
N PHE A 339 2.42 -12.84 8.05
CA PHE A 339 3.21 -13.86 7.37
C PHE A 339 4.09 -13.20 6.32
N VAL A 340 5.33 -13.66 6.21
CA VAL A 340 6.32 -13.20 5.25
C VAL A 340 6.82 -14.41 4.45
N GLY A 341 6.36 -14.53 3.21
CA GLY A 341 6.83 -15.49 2.23
C GLY A 341 8.06 -14.97 1.48
N ILE A 342 9.17 -15.69 1.59
CA ILE A 342 10.46 -15.31 1.01
C ILE A 342 10.78 -16.22 -0.16
N LYS A 343 10.97 -15.59 -1.33
CA LYS A 343 11.34 -16.22 -2.59
C LYS A 343 10.33 -17.28 -3.01
N ARG A 344 9.42 -16.90 -3.90
CA ARG A 344 8.52 -17.84 -4.57
C ARG A 344 9.33 -18.94 -5.26
N LEU A 345 8.90 -20.20 -5.09
CA LEU A 345 9.49 -21.35 -5.78
C LEU A 345 9.28 -21.28 -7.30
N ALA A 346 10.18 -21.91 -8.05
CA ALA A 346 10.09 -22.02 -9.50
C ALA A 346 8.87 -22.82 -9.96
N LYS A 347 8.69 -23.99 -9.35
CA LYS A 347 7.55 -24.88 -9.57
C LYS A 347 6.69 -24.86 -8.33
N VAL A 348 5.43 -24.44 -8.46
CA VAL A 348 4.45 -24.40 -7.37
C VAL A 348 3.22 -25.17 -7.83
N ASP A 349 2.97 -26.30 -7.19
CA ASP A 349 1.75 -27.06 -7.41
C ASP A 349 0.54 -26.33 -6.81
N LYS A 350 -0.50 -26.13 -7.60
CA LYS A 350 -1.72 -25.42 -7.20
C LYS A 350 -2.47 -26.21 -6.11
N GLU A 351 -2.54 -27.53 -6.24
CA GLU A 351 -3.27 -28.40 -5.31
C GLU A 351 -2.58 -28.45 -3.95
N ALA A 352 -1.24 -28.49 -3.91
CA ALA A 352 -0.49 -28.40 -2.67
C ALA A 352 -0.74 -27.09 -1.90
N VAL A 353 -0.95 -25.97 -2.60
CA VAL A 353 -1.18 -24.65 -1.99
C VAL A 353 -2.64 -24.49 -1.54
N PHE A 354 -3.60 -24.87 -2.38
CA PHE A 354 -5.03 -24.60 -2.18
C PHE A 354 -5.82 -25.88 -1.92
N LYS A 355 -5.38 -26.69 -0.96
CA LYS A 355 -6.15 -27.86 -0.51
C LYS A 355 -7.50 -27.39 0.03
N GLU A 356 -8.57 -27.86 -0.60
CA GLU A 356 -9.95 -27.68 -0.14
C GLU A 356 -10.20 -28.33 1.22
#